data_AF-A0A5C0DWS1-F1
#
_entry.id   AF-A0A5C0DWS1-F1
#
_cell.length_a   1.000
_cell.length_b   1.000
_cell.length_c   1.000
_cell.angle_alpha   90.00
_cell.angle_beta   90.00
_cell.angle_gamma   90.00
#
_symmetry.space_group_name_H-M   'P 1'
#
loop_
_entity.id
_entity.type
_entity.pdbx_description
1 polymer ?
#
loop_
_entity_poly.entity_id
_entity_poly.type
_entity_poly.pdbx_seq_one_letter_code
_entity_poly.pdbx_strand_id
1 'polypeptide(L)'
;MVIKSSSQFRFKRRLFTTVLIIVVGIFITLTNHSSPATPVTKTKNVILMIGDGMGWEMARAGAMAKGYNYTSGKGEGLSFQTLDNYALATTYGTTIAPGNGVFSTGNSALSNSNPITGASPILPGFKFQPQFNPGDKPSGGGKNLNPNAVGNLVGYDPQRGGINPWTPGNDPEYIKYSYPDSANTATTLYTGVKSYNNAISVDIFEKPLETILKTAADHGKSTGIVTSVPVDHATPGAAAANVNRRNKYDGDYPTLDNILQQELRIYQPTVILGGGHPLTGASSQPLPTGVEPPTKFEYITKTTYAELSKNPNQNRYNYTFLERGKDAADKLGTTAAKLDPNMGDRLLGLYGARGQEGNLPVSTANGDYSNTGLSIFSLFGSQGKNPDTVRPLLAGETDKSFIAKEINENPTLNDLTKAALAVLSKDKDGFWLMVEGGDIDWAAHDDNIDNMIGTVLDFDKAVKTTIDWIKNNGGWENNLLIVTADHDHYLTLNPNFSELLKEKSAEALTAESDSMKAGHFWGSNPQIKYGWGNHGNRPVPVYYQGKGAEVLTNSVGKGFQLYGDDIPGIGGLVDQIHIYQTQRKAIGNRELGELGELGELGELGELGELGELGELGELGELGELGK
;
A
#
# COMPACT_ATOMS: atom_id res chain seq x y z
N MET A 1 62.02 53.26 2.05
CA MET A 1 61.92 52.55 0.75
C MET A 1 60.46 52.71 0.27
N VAL A 2 59.96 53.94 0.01
CA VAL A 2 60.05 54.81 -1.19
C VAL A 2 59.46 54.11 -2.44
N ILE A 3 58.16 54.27 -2.75
CA ILE A 3 57.47 55.33 -3.54
C ILE A 3 57.69 55.24 -5.08
N LYS A 4 56.58 55.16 -5.83
CA LYS A 4 56.30 55.76 -7.17
C LYS A 4 54.75 55.89 -7.25
N SER A 5 54.05 57.04 -7.30
CA SER A 5 54.13 58.28 -8.13
C SER A 5 54.00 57.93 -9.64
N SER A 6 53.09 58.47 -10.47
CA SER A 6 52.61 59.86 -10.63
C SER A 6 51.49 60.01 -11.71
N SER A 7 50.78 61.16 -11.66
CA SER A 7 50.32 62.06 -12.76
C SER A 7 49.32 61.57 -13.84
N GLN A 8 48.08 62.11 -13.88
CA GLN A 8 47.58 63.34 -14.56
C GLN A 8 47.45 63.29 -16.09
N PHE A 9 46.23 63.55 -16.62
CA PHE A 9 46.01 64.31 -17.87
C PHE A 9 44.63 65.00 -17.88
N ARG A 10 44.60 66.25 -18.37
CA ARG A 10 43.46 67.17 -18.55
C ARG A 10 42.87 67.04 -19.98
N PHE A 11 41.58 67.35 -20.21
CA PHE A 11 41.14 68.40 -21.16
C PHE A 11 39.61 68.71 -21.13
N LYS A 12 39.32 70.02 -21.20
CA LYS A 12 38.14 70.87 -21.55
C LYS A 12 37.04 70.24 -22.46
N ARG A 13 35.75 70.64 -22.53
CA ARG A 13 35.05 71.96 -22.42
C ARG A 13 33.50 71.79 -22.60
N ARG A 14 32.69 72.72 -22.03
CA ARG A 14 31.35 73.26 -22.47
C ARG A 14 30.11 72.33 -22.38
N LEU A 15 28.88 72.77 -22.14
CA LEU A 15 28.18 73.97 -21.61
C LEU A 15 26.67 73.57 -21.54
N PHE A 16 25.86 74.33 -20.79
CA PHE A 16 24.37 74.39 -20.78
C PHE A 16 23.56 73.55 -19.76
N THR A 17 23.18 74.25 -18.68
CA THR A 17 21.80 74.58 -18.26
C THR A 17 20.72 73.50 -18.31
N THR A 18 20.19 73.10 -17.14
CA THR A 18 18.86 73.55 -16.63
C THR A 18 18.59 72.87 -15.30
N VAL A 19 18.27 73.69 -14.30
CA VAL A 19 17.75 73.28 -12.99
C VAL A 19 16.28 72.88 -13.17
N LEU A 20 15.93 71.65 -12.84
CA LEU A 20 14.56 71.28 -12.51
C LEU A 20 14.58 70.54 -11.17
N ILE A 21 14.05 71.21 -10.15
CA ILE A 21 13.75 70.65 -8.85
C ILE A 21 12.53 69.73 -9.04
N ILE A 22 12.71 68.42 -8.87
CA ILE A 22 11.60 67.50 -8.65
C ILE A 22 11.84 66.77 -7.33
N VAL A 23 10.82 66.84 -6.49
CA VAL A 23 10.69 66.26 -5.16
C VAL A 23 11.01 64.76 -5.19
N VAL A 24 11.91 64.34 -4.30
CA VAL A 24 12.24 62.94 -4.05
C VAL A 24 11.05 62.25 -3.38
N GLY A 25 10.29 61.48 -4.14
CA GLY A 25 9.49 60.38 -3.60
C GLY A 25 10.37 59.14 -3.52
N ILE A 26 10.71 58.71 -2.30
CA ILE A 26 11.40 57.44 -2.07
C ILE A 26 10.38 56.32 -2.36
N PHE A 27 10.40 55.78 -3.57
CA PHE A 27 9.81 54.47 -3.86
C PHE A 27 10.85 53.40 -3.51
N ILE A 28 10.65 52.72 -2.37
CA ILE A 28 11.27 51.42 -2.14
C ILE A 28 10.54 50.44 -3.08
N THR A 29 11.12 50.16 -4.24
CA THR A 29 10.72 49.02 -5.05
C THR A 29 11.17 47.76 -4.33
N LEU A 30 10.27 47.13 -3.57
CA LEU A 30 10.37 45.72 -3.22
C LEU A 30 10.29 44.94 -4.53
N THR A 31 11.44 44.58 -5.08
CA THR A 31 11.51 43.59 -6.15
C THR A 31 11.21 42.24 -5.52
N ASN A 32 9.96 41.78 -5.63
CA ASN A 32 9.62 40.39 -5.43
C ASN A 32 10.43 39.56 -6.43
N HIS A 33 11.53 38.98 -5.98
CA HIS A 33 12.15 37.84 -6.64
C HIS A 33 11.24 36.63 -6.42
N SER A 34 10.09 36.61 -7.10
CA SER A 34 9.46 35.35 -7.43
C SER A 34 10.37 34.68 -8.46
N SER A 35 11.15 33.69 -8.02
CA SER A 35 11.72 32.71 -8.94
C SER A 35 10.59 32.22 -9.85
N PRO A 36 10.78 32.12 -11.18
CA PRO A 36 9.77 31.52 -12.02
C PRO A 36 9.48 30.14 -11.46
N ALA A 37 8.23 29.89 -11.08
CA ALA A 37 7.78 28.55 -10.73
C ALA A 37 8.21 27.65 -11.89
N THR A 38 9.13 26.72 -11.63
CA THR A 38 9.45 25.67 -12.57
C THR A 38 8.12 25.04 -12.95
N PRO A 39 7.76 24.92 -14.24
CA PRO A 39 6.50 24.30 -14.62
C PRO A 39 6.42 22.97 -13.86
N VAL A 40 5.43 22.81 -12.99
CA VAL A 40 5.24 21.54 -12.27
C VAL A 40 4.91 20.55 -13.36
N THR A 41 5.93 19.80 -13.77
CA THR A 41 5.78 18.86 -14.87
C THR A 41 4.86 17.75 -14.35
N LYS A 42 3.57 17.77 -14.70
CA LYS A 42 2.58 16.77 -14.28
C LYS A 42 3.02 15.40 -14.79
N THR A 43 3.16 14.41 -13.92
CA THR A 43 3.35 13.02 -14.34
C THR A 43 2.03 12.52 -14.91
N LYS A 44 2.06 11.91 -16.09
CA LYS A 44 0.83 11.43 -16.73
C LYS A 44 0.29 10.24 -15.95
N ASN A 45 1.13 9.24 -15.66
CA ASN A 45 0.70 8.02 -14.98
C ASN A 45 1.57 7.72 -13.77
N VAL A 46 0.93 7.39 -12.65
CA VAL A 46 1.59 6.96 -11.41
C VAL A 46 1.19 5.52 -11.14
N ILE A 47 2.18 4.64 -11.06
CA ILE A 47 1.98 3.20 -10.82
C ILE A 47 2.74 2.82 -9.55
N LEU A 48 2.01 2.27 -8.58
CA LEU A 48 2.54 1.71 -7.36
C LEU A 48 2.33 0.20 -7.38
N MET A 49 3.40 -0.58 -7.29
CA MET A 49 3.32 -2.04 -7.22
C MET A 49 3.81 -2.51 -5.85
N ILE A 50 3.02 -3.33 -5.17
CA ILE A 50 3.28 -3.76 -3.79
C ILE A 50 3.36 -5.29 -3.77
N GLY A 51 4.50 -5.85 -3.37
CA GLY A 51 4.55 -7.24 -2.95
C GLY A 51 4.27 -7.28 -1.44
N ASP A 52 3.07 -7.73 -1.04
CA ASP A 52 2.70 -7.79 0.39
C ASP A 52 3.69 -8.72 1.11
N GLY A 53 4.34 -8.24 2.17
CA GLY A 53 5.39 -9.00 2.87
C GLY A 53 6.69 -9.24 2.07
N MET A 54 6.88 -8.63 0.90
CA MET A 54 8.06 -8.85 0.03
C MET A 54 9.32 -8.12 0.54
N GLY A 55 9.84 -8.61 1.67
CA GLY A 55 11.12 -8.21 2.22
C GLY A 55 12.31 -8.47 1.29
N TRP A 56 13.49 -8.02 1.71
CA TRP A 56 14.72 -8.18 0.91
C TRP A 56 15.11 -9.65 0.70
N GLU A 57 14.93 -10.50 1.72
CA GLU A 57 15.21 -11.94 1.60
C GLU A 57 14.20 -12.66 0.68
N MET A 58 12.95 -12.21 0.62
CA MET A 58 11.93 -12.73 -0.31
C MET A 58 12.31 -12.43 -1.75
N ALA A 59 12.65 -11.17 -2.04
CA ALA A 59 13.17 -10.77 -3.35
C ALA A 59 14.46 -11.55 -3.71
N ARG A 60 15.33 -11.78 -2.72
CA ARG A 60 16.57 -12.55 -2.91
C ARG A 60 16.30 -14.03 -3.21
N ALA A 61 15.35 -14.66 -2.53
CA ALA A 61 14.94 -16.03 -2.82
C ALA A 61 14.40 -16.15 -4.26
N GLY A 62 13.55 -15.21 -4.69
CA GLY A 62 13.06 -15.13 -6.07
C GLY A 62 14.19 -14.97 -7.10
N ALA A 63 15.18 -14.12 -6.83
CA ALA A 63 16.35 -13.96 -7.68
C ALA A 63 17.22 -15.22 -7.75
N MET A 64 17.41 -15.92 -6.61
CA MET A 64 18.15 -17.18 -6.52
C MET A 64 17.49 -18.31 -7.31
N ALA A 65 16.15 -18.35 -7.36
CA ALA A 65 15.41 -19.27 -8.23
C ALA A 65 15.69 -19.01 -9.73
N LYS A 66 15.99 -17.75 -10.11
CA LYS A 66 16.43 -17.38 -11.47
C LYS A 66 17.94 -17.53 -11.68
N GLY A 67 18.68 -18.06 -10.70
CA GLY A 67 20.11 -18.30 -10.77
C GLY A 67 21.01 -17.11 -10.39
N TYR A 68 20.43 -16.02 -9.88
CA TYR A 68 21.17 -14.84 -9.44
C TYR A 68 21.42 -14.90 -7.94
N ASN A 69 22.61 -14.50 -7.49
CA ASN A 69 22.95 -14.51 -6.07
C ASN A 69 23.64 -13.21 -5.69
N TYR A 70 23.06 -12.50 -4.74
CA TYR A 70 23.61 -11.27 -4.17
C TYR A 70 23.52 -11.33 -2.65
N THR A 71 24.38 -10.56 -1.98
CA THR A 71 24.47 -10.54 -0.50
C THR A 71 24.21 -9.16 0.09
N SER A 72 24.03 -8.13 -0.75
CA SER A 72 23.73 -6.77 -0.31
C SER A 72 23.15 -5.93 -1.46
N GLY A 73 22.63 -4.74 -1.10
CA GLY A 73 22.21 -3.72 -2.06
C GLY A 73 20.87 -4.03 -2.73
N LYS A 74 20.66 -3.40 -3.90
CA LYS A 74 19.42 -3.50 -4.67
C LYS A 74 19.14 -4.91 -5.22
N GLY A 75 20.17 -5.75 -5.31
CA GLY A 75 20.08 -7.07 -5.91
C GLY A 75 20.05 -7.05 -7.45
N GLU A 76 19.87 -8.24 -8.03
CA GLU A 76 19.81 -8.47 -9.48
C GLU A 76 19.03 -9.74 -9.80
N GLY A 77 18.51 -9.84 -11.03
CA GLY A 77 17.80 -11.02 -11.55
C GLY A 77 16.29 -10.83 -11.70
N LEU A 78 15.68 -9.95 -10.92
CA LEU A 78 14.26 -9.57 -11.04
C LEU A 78 14.11 -8.26 -11.82
N SER A 79 12.98 -8.10 -12.48
CA SER A 79 12.65 -6.98 -13.36
C SER A 79 12.61 -5.65 -12.61
N PHE A 80 12.05 -5.60 -11.39
CA PHE A 80 12.09 -4.38 -10.56
C PHE A 80 13.52 -3.97 -10.16
N GLN A 81 14.47 -4.91 -10.10
CA GLN A 81 15.87 -4.60 -9.76
C GLN A 81 16.62 -3.90 -10.91
N THR A 82 16.01 -3.86 -12.10
CA THR A 82 16.52 -3.12 -13.26
C THR A 82 16.18 -1.63 -13.23
N LEU A 83 15.30 -1.19 -12.31
CA LEU A 83 14.98 0.23 -12.14
C LEU A 83 16.23 1.01 -11.67
N ASP A 84 16.31 2.27 -12.11
CA ASP A 84 17.51 3.09 -11.94
C ASP A 84 17.80 3.42 -10.46
N ASN A 85 16.74 3.63 -9.66
CA ASN A 85 16.88 4.07 -8.27
C ASN A 85 16.42 2.98 -7.29
N TYR A 86 17.02 3.03 -6.11
CA TYR A 86 16.79 2.10 -5.03
C TYR A 86 16.90 2.81 -3.68
N ALA A 87 15.98 2.49 -2.77
CA ALA A 87 16.01 2.92 -1.38
C ALA A 87 15.50 1.80 -0.45
N LEU A 88 15.54 2.04 0.86
CA LEU A 88 14.96 1.17 1.88
C LEU A 88 13.96 2.00 2.69
N ALA A 89 12.75 1.48 2.91
CA ALA A 89 11.69 2.18 3.63
C ALA A 89 11.44 1.58 5.02
N THR A 90 11.28 2.43 6.03
CA THR A 90 10.71 2.02 7.33
C THR A 90 9.20 1.82 7.24
N THR A 91 8.69 0.84 7.99
CA THR A 91 7.31 0.34 7.87
C THR A 91 6.51 0.41 9.18
N TYR A 92 7.10 0.85 10.29
CA TYR A 92 6.42 0.93 11.58
C TYR A 92 5.13 1.77 11.52
N GLY A 93 4.13 1.39 12.33
CA GLY A 93 2.93 2.20 12.60
C GLY A 93 3.04 2.98 13.91
N THR A 94 1.91 3.47 14.41
CA THR A 94 1.81 4.13 15.73
C THR A 94 1.30 3.14 16.77
N THR A 95 2.07 2.92 17.83
CA THR A 95 1.69 2.02 18.94
C THR A 95 1.11 2.84 20.08
N ILE A 96 -0.06 2.49 20.62
CA ILE A 96 -0.81 3.34 21.59
C ILE A 96 -1.11 2.59 22.90
N ALA A 97 -0.98 3.29 24.03
CA ALA A 97 -1.36 2.80 25.37
C ALA A 97 -2.57 3.56 25.94
N PRO A 98 -3.68 2.87 26.28
CA PRO A 98 -4.85 3.49 26.88
C PRO A 98 -4.76 3.49 28.41
N GLY A 99 -3.93 4.35 29.00
CA GLY A 99 -3.91 4.67 30.45
C GLY A 99 -3.64 3.49 31.42
N ASN A 100 -3.51 2.27 30.90
CA ASN A 100 -3.19 1.03 31.58
C ASN A 100 -1.70 0.66 31.46
N GLY A 101 -0.91 1.55 30.84
CA GLY A 101 0.52 1.37 30.60
C GLY A 101 0.89 0.30 29.56
N VAL A 102 -0.09 -0.33 28.89
CA VAL A 102 0.14 -1.39 27.89
C VAL A 102 -0.01 -0.82 26.48
N PHE A 103 1.13 -0.56 25.85
CA PHE A 103 1.19 -0.22 24.44
C PHE A 103 0.76 -1.41 23.58
N SER A 104 -0.10 -1.16 22.59
CA SER A 104 -0.46 -2.12 21.56
C SER A 104 -0.45 -1.45 20.20
N THR A 105 -0.03 -2.20 19.18
CA THR A 105 -0.09 -1.74 17.80
C THR A 105 -1.52 -1.67 17.28
N GLY A 106 -2.48 -2.39 17.87
CA GLY A 106 -3.88 -2.39 17.44
C GLY A 106 -4.78 -1.35 18.13
N ASN A 107 -4.24 -0.54 19.04
CA ASN A 107 -5.03 0.48 19.72
C ASN A 107 -5.08 1.77 18.91
N SER A 108 -6.27 2.35 18.79
CA SER A 108 -6.45 3.75 18.40
C SER A 108 -6.25 4.68 19.61
N ALA A 109 -6.26 5.99 19.38
CA ALA A 109 -6.25 7.04 20.39
C ALA A 109 -7.63 7.24 21.05
N LEU A 110 -8.56 6.28 20.90
CA LEU A 110 -9.91 6.35 21.43
C LEU A 110 -10.11 5.42 22.63
N SER A 111 -11.02 5.80 23.53
CA SER A 111 -11.21 5.19 24.85
C SER A 111 -11.70 3.74 24.85
N ASN A 112 -12.32 3.28 23.75
CA ASN A 112 -12.78 1.91 23.56
C ASN A 112 -12.78 1.55 22.07
N SER A 113 -12.66 0.27 21.76
CA SER A 113 -12.93 -0.26 20.42
C SER A 113 -14.44 -0.26 20.17
N ASN A 114 -14.91 0.57 19.24
CA ASN A 114 -16.31 0.56 18.77
C ASN A 114 -16.37 -0.08 17.38
N PRO A 115 -17.35 -0.95 17.08
CA PRO A 115 -17.53 -1.46 15.73
C PRO A 115 -17.84 -0.35 14.70
N ILE A 116 -18.35 0.81 15.14
CA ILE A 116 -18.58 1.98 14.28
C ILE A 116 -17.33 2.86 14.29
N THR A 117 -16.75 3.08 13.11
CA THR A 117 -15.56 3.92 12.92
C THR A 117 -15.75 5.32 13.50
N GLY A 118 -14.84 5.76 14.38
CA GLY A 118 -14.84 7.12 14.93
C GLY A 118 -15.92 7.43 15.97
N ALA A 119 -16.71 6.43 16.39
CA ALA A 119 -17.81 6.64 17.34
C ALA A 119 -17.34 6.75 18.81
N SER A 120 -16.12 6.34 19.12
CA SER A 120 -15.57 6.41 20.48
C SER A 120 -14.98 7.79 20.78
N PRO A 121 -15.09 8.30 22.03
CA PRO A 121 -14.41 9.53 22.42
C PRO A 121 -12.89 9.28 22.55
N ILE A 122 -12.12 10.36 22.34
CA ILE A 122 -10.66 10.37 22.52
C ILE A 122 -10.30 9.90 23.93
N LEU A 123 -9.20 9.15 24.05
CA LEU A 123 -8.63 8.74 25.33
C LEU A 123 -8.42 9.97 26.24
N PRO A 124 -9.02 10.00 27.44
CA PRO A 124 -8.84 11.12 28.36
C PRO A 124 -7.35 11.40 28.61
N GLY A 125 -6.93 12.64 28.36
CA GLY A 125 -5.54 13.07 28.53
C GLY A 125 -4.59 12.68 27.41
N PHE A 126 -5.04 11.99 26.35
CA PHE A 126 -4.19 11.68 25.21
C PHE A 126 -3.80 12.93 24.45
N LYS A 127 -2.49 13.06 24.21
CA LYS A 127 -1.87 13.98 23.26
C LYS A 127 -0.87 13.17 22.46
N PHE A 128 -0.81 13.42 21.15
CA PHE A 128 0.27 12.85 20.35
C PHE A 128 1.59 13.43 20.85
N GLN A 129 2.49 12.55 21.26
CA GLN A 129 3.83 12.84 21.76
C GLN A 129 4.74 11.73 21.25
N PRO A 130 5.40 11.90 20.10
CA PRO A 130 6.14 10.83 19.46
C PRO A 130 7.35 10.42 20.30
N GLN A 131 7.19 9.33 21.05
CA GLN A 131 8.28 8.69 21.76
C GLN A 131 8.82 7.53 20.92
N PHE A 132 10.11 7.25 21.06
CA PHE A 132 10.72 6.15 20.35
C PHE A 132 10.17 4.80 20.83
N ASN A 133 9.77 3.92 19.91
CA ASN A 133 9.35 2.57 20.21
C ASN A 133 10.57 1.68 20.46
N PRO A 134 10.81 1.24 21.70
CA PRO A 134 11.96 0.40 21.97
C PRO A 134 11.76 -1.01 21.41
N GLY A 135 10.55 -1.47 21.07
CA GLY A 135 10.33 -2.84 20.61
C GLY A 135 10.84 -3.88 21.60
N ASP A 136 10.05 -4.21 22.62
CA ASP A 136 10.40 -5.28 23.57
C ASP A 136 9.31 -6.36 23.70
N LYS A 137 8.23 -6.23 22.92
CA LYS A 137 7.12 -7.20 22.86
C LYS A 137 6.70 -7.49 21.42
N PRO A 138 6.41 -8.77 21.10
CA PRO A 138 5.94 -9.16 19.77
C PRO A 138 4.57 -8.55 19.39
N SER A 139 3.58 -8.57 20.28
CA SER A 139 2.21 -8.08 20.01
C SER A 139 2.03 -6.56 20.20
N GLY A 140 3.12 -5.80 20.12
CA GLY A 140 3.15 -4.35 20.31
C GLY A 140 3.66 -3.92 21.69
N GLY A 141 4.55 -2.92 21.68
CA GLY A 141 4.92 -2.12 22.84
C GLY A 141 6.35 -2.23 23.34
N GLY A 142 6.73 -1.18 24.08
CA GLY A 142 7.86 -1.07 25.00
C GLY A 142 7.42 -1.14 26.46
N LYS A 143 8.32 -1.48 27.40
CA LYS A 143 8.11 -1.28 28.84
C LYS A 143 7.89 0.19 29.12
N ASN A 144 6.63 0.56 29.36
CA ASN A 144 6.34 1.83 29.98
C ASN A 144 6.81 1.78 31.44
N LEU A 145 7.77 2.63 31.82
CA LEU A 145 8.18 2.78 33.22
C LEU A 145 7.07 3.39 34.08
N ASN A 146 6.01 3.93 33.46
CA ASN A 146 4.82 4.45 34.12
C ASN A 146 3.59 3.56 33.81
N PRO A 147 3.03 2.85 34.80
CA PRO A 147 1.84 1.99 34.60
C PRO A 147 0.56 2.76 34.27
N ASN A 148 0.57 4.10 34.35
CA ASN A 148 -0.57 4.96 34.03
C ASN A 148 -0.40 5.77 32.74
N ALA A 149 0.67 5.54 31.97
CA ALA A 149 0.96 6.42 30.85
C ALA A 149 0.01 6.17 29.66
N VAL A 150 -0.64 7.26 29.27
CA VAL A 150 -1.36 7.46 28.01
C VAL A 150 -0.35 8.06 27.03
N GLY A 151 -0.24 7.53 25.82
CA GLY A 151 0.67 8.08 24.81
C GLY A 151 0.90 7.15 23.62
N ASN A 152 1.89 7.50 22.81
CA ASN A 152 2.20 6.78 21.57
C ASN A 152 3.70 6.53 21.41
N LEU A 153 4.03 5.44 20.72
CA LEU A 153 5.38 5.09 20.30
C LEU A 153 5.46 5.00 18.77
N VAL A 154 6.60 5.42 18.22
CA VAL A 154 6.92 5.39 16.78
C VAL A 154 8.40 5.07 16.56
N GLY A 155 8.78 4.70 15.34
CA GLY A 155 10.17 4.61 14.94
C GLY A 155 10.68 3.18 14.75
N TYR A 156 11.91 3.12 14.26
CA TYR A 156 12.69 1.91 14.02
C TYR A 156 14.12 2.13 14.55
N ASP A 157 14.71 1.12 15.18
CA ASP A 157 16.08 1.14 15.70
C ASP A 157 17.08 0.53 14.70
N PRO A 158 17.87 1.34 13.97
CA PRO A 158 18.87 0.79 13.06
C PRO A 158 20.05 0.12 13.77
N GLN A 159 20.30 0.38 15.06
CA GLN A 159 21.36 -0.32 15.80
C GLN A 159 20.92 -1.72 16.20
N ARG A 160 19.63 -1.90 16.54
CA ARG A 160 19.06 -3.19 16.97
C ARG A 160 18.58 -4.05 15.82
N GLY A 161 17.76 -3.48 14.92
CA GLY A 161 17.25 -4.19 13.74
C GLY A 161 18.22 -4.26 12.57
N GLY A 162 19.23 -3.38 12.56
CA GLY A 162 20.18 -3.24 11.46
C GLY A 162 19.89 -2.03 10.59
N ILE A 163 20.96 -1.42 10.07
CA ILE A 163 20.89 -0.24 9.19
C ILE A 163 20.32 -0.56 7.79
N ASN A 164 20.27 -1.84 7.44
CA ASN A 164 19.71 -2.38 6.20
C ASN A 164 19.44 -3.90 6.39
N PRO A 165 18.68 -4.55 5.48
CA PRO A 165 18.31 -5.95 5.61
C PRO A 165 19.46 -6.96 5.67
N TRP A 166 20.60 -6.68 5.04
CA TRP A 166 21.74 -7.59 4.94
C TRP A 166 22.83 -7.34 5.99
N THR A 167 22.65 -6.32 6.84
CA THR A 167 23.56 -6.00 7.95
C THR A 167 22.78 -6.12 9.26
N PRO A 168 22.79 -7.30 9.91
CA PRO A 168 22.06 -7.51 11.15
C PRO A 168 22.48 -6.49 12.22
N GLY A 169 21.52 -6.02 13.01
CA GLY A 169 21.81 -5.22 14.19
C GLY A 169 22.26 -6.07 15.38
N ASN A 170 22.37 -5.43 16.55
CA ASN A 170 22.85 -6.06 17.78
C ASN A 170 21.79 -6.87 18.54
N ASP A 171 20.53 -6.84 18.09
CA ASP A 171 19.41 -7.55 18.71
C ASP A 171 18.57 -8.28 17.64
N PRO A 172 18.79 -9.59 17.45
CA PRO A 172 18.06 -10.35 16.44
C PRO A 172 16.57 -10.53 16.78
N GLU A 173 16.11 -10.30 18.02
CA GLU A 173 14.68 -10.36 18.32
C GLU A 173 13.94 -9.09 17.92
N TYR A 174 14.64 -7.96 17.77
CA TYR A 174 14.02 -6.66 17.51
C TYR A 174 13.10 -6.66 16.29
N ILE A 175 13.45 -7.43 15.26
CA ILE A 175 12.67 -7.55 14.02
C ILE A 175 11.23 -8.05 14.28
N LYS A 176 11.03 -8.86 15.32
CA LYS A 176 9.73 -9.45 15.69
C LYS A 176 8.85 -8.50 16.50
N TYR A 177 9.36 -7.35 16.93
CA TYR A 177 8.67 -6.50 17.90
C TYR A 177 7.94 -5.34 17.22
N SER A 178 6.70 -5.08 17.66
CA SER A 178 5.85 -4.01 17.12
C SER A 178 5.81 -3.99 15.59
N TYR A 179 5.75 -5.17 14.97
CA TYR A 179 5.62 -5.28 13.52
C TYR A 179 4.30 -4.65 13.07
N PRO A 180 4.30 -3.95 11.93
CA PRO A 180 3.07 -3.44 11.33
C PRO A 180 2.25 -4.59 10.71
N ASP A 181 0.95 -4.37 10.51
CA ASP A 181 0.14 -5.16 9.58
C ASP A 181 -0.10 -4.42 8.25
N SER A 182 -0.61 -5.13 7.23
CA SER A 182 -0.86 -4.55 5.90
C SER A 182 -1.81 -3.34 5.92
N ALA A 183 -2.76 -3.28 6.85
CA ALA A 183 -3.73 -2.19 6.92
C ALA A 183 -3.08 -0.83 7.23
N ASN A 184 -2.24 -0.76 8.27
CA ASN A 184 -1.62 0.51 8.65
C ASN A 184 -0.50 0.95 7.68
N THR A 185 0.24 0.00 7.10
CA THR A 185 1.30 0.29 6.11
C THR A 185 0.69 0.74 4.79
N ALA A 186 -0.36 0.07 4.31
CA ALA A 186 -1.12 0.50 3.13
C ALA A 186 -1.76 1.88 3.37
N THR A 187 -2.38 2.11 4.54
CA THR A 187 -2.84 3.44 4.96
C THR A 187 -1.72 4.48 4.83
N THR A 188 -0.51 4.17 5.29
CA THR A 188 0.63 5.09 5.20
C THR A 188 1.03 5.35 3.74
N LEU A 189 1.11 4.30 2.92
CA LEU A 189 1.45 4.39 1.49
C LEU A 189 0.46 5.23 0.69
N TYR A 190 -0.82 5.24 1.08
CA TYR A 190 -1.87 5.95 0.35
C TYR A 190 -2.27 7.29 0.94
N THR A 191 -1.99 7.57 2.21
CA THR A 191 -2.43 8.81 2.86
C THR A 191 -1.27 9.67 3.37
N GLY A 192 -0.08 9.09 3.52
CA GLY A 192 1.06 9.74 4.16
C GLY A 192 0.91 9.93 5.67
N VAL A 193 -0.06 9.27 6.29
CA VAL A 193 -0.31 9.35 7.73
C VAL A 193 -0.11 7.96 8.35
N LYS A 194 0.73 7.88 9.37
CA LYS A 194 0.90 6.66 10.17
C LYS A 194 -0.33 6.44 11.04
N SER A 195 -0.80 5.19 11.07
CA SER A 195 -1.93 4.75 11.88
C SER A 195 -1.58 3.53 12.73
N TYR A 196 -2.58 2.91 13.34
CA TYR A 196 -2.47 1.69 14.15
C TYR A 196 -2.87 0.45 13.32
N ASN A 197 -2.42 -0.74 13.72
CA ASN A 197 -2.73 -1.98 13.03
C ASN A 197 -4.25 -2.20 12.91
N ASN A 198 -4.71 -2.74 11.78
CA ASN A 198 -6.12 -2.85 11.35
C ASN A 198 -6.77 -1.59 10.78
N ALA A 199 -6.18 -0.41 10.92
CA ALA A 199 -6.77 0.81 10.37
C ALA A 199 -6.72 0.82 8.84
N ILE A 200 -7.86 1.08 8.20
CA ILE A 200 -7.98 1.24 6.74
C ILE A 200 -8.24 2.71 6.48
N SER A 201 -7.20 3.43 6.05
CA SER A 201 -7.19 4.87 5.75
C SER A 201 -7.93 5.73 6.76
N VAL A 202 -7.77 5.43 8.04
CA VAL A 202 -8.15 6.31 9.14
C VAL A 202 -6.93 6.66 9.97
N ASP A 203 -6.92 7.87 10.54
CA ASP A 203 -5.86 8.29 11.45
C ASP A 203 -5.96 7.58 12.81
N ILE A 204 -5.05 7.91 13.74
CA ILE A 204 -5.10 7.31 15.09
C ILE A 204 -6.37 7.65 15.87
N PHE A 205 -7.13 8.66 15.46
CA PHE A 205 -8.42 9.04 16.06
C PHE A 205 -9.61 8.44 15.30
N GLU A 206 -9.35 7.50 14.39
CA GLU A 206 -10.34 6.87 13.51
C GLU A 206 -11.06 7.85 12.58
N LYS A 207 -10.44 9.01 12.29
CA LYS A 207 -10.96 9.97 11.33
C LYS A 207 -10.59 9.55 9.91
N PRO A 208 -11.52 9.63 8.95
CA PRO A 208 -11.23 9.36 7.53
C PRO A 208 -10.07 10.20 7.00
N LEU A 209 -9.20 9.56 6.22
CA LEU A 209 -8.10 10.20 5.51
C LEU A 209 -8.34 10.17 4.00
N GLU A 210 -7.97 11.25 3.32
CA GLU A 210 -7.96 11.28 1.86
C GLU A 210 -6.83 10.41 1.32
N THR A 211 -7.17 9.48 0.43
CA THR A 211 -6.21 8.57 -0.20
C THR A 211 -5.67 9.16 -1.49
N ILE A 212 -4.48 8.71 -1.89
CA ILE A 212 -3.83 9.11 -3.15
C ILE A 212 -4.67 8.73 -4.38
N LEU A 213 -5.47 7.66 -4.28
CA LEU A 213 -6.47 7.29 -5.28
C LEU A 213 -7.51 8.40 -5.44
N LYS A 214 -8.09 8.86 -4.31
CA LYS A 214 -9.07 9.97 -4.34
C LYS A 214 -8.43 11.25 -4.87
N THR A 215 -7.22 11.57 -4.44
CA THR A 215 -6.47 12.72 -4.97
C THR A 215 -6.26 12.60 -6.49
N ALA A 216 -5.94 11.41 -7.03
CA ALA A 216 -5.79 11.21 -8.47
C ALA A 216 -7.12 11.42 -9.21
N ALA A 217 -8.21 10.83 -8.71
CA ALA A 217 -9.56 11.01 -9.26
C ALA A 217 -9.97 12.49 -9.29
N ASP A 218 -9.68 13.25 -8.23
CA ASP A 218 -9.97 14.70 -8.16
C ASP A 218 -9.16 15.54 -9.16
N HIS A 219 -8.05 14.99 -9.68
CA HIS A 219 -7.26 15.58 -10.76
C HIS A 219 -7.72 15.12 -12.16
N GLY A 220 -8.89 14.47 -12.24
CA GLY A 220 -9.49 13.96 -13.48
C GLY A 220 -8.84 12.70 -14.01
N LYS A 221 -7.95 12.05 -13.24
CA LYS A 221 -7.27 10.83 -13.66
C LYS A 221 -8.13 9.62 -13.36
N SER A 222 -8.12 8.63 -14.25
CA SER A 222 -8.64 7.30 -13.96
C SER A 222 -7.84 6.61 -12.85
N THR A 223 -8.50 5.72 -12.12
CA THR A 223 -7.90 5.03 -10.96
C THR A 223 -8.10 3.52 -11.06
N GLY A 224 -7.07 2.76 -10.65
CA GLY A 224 -7.09 1.30 -10.73
C GLY A 224 -6.60 0.63 -9.46
N ILE A 225 -7.28 -0.46 -9.08
CA ILE A 225 -6.90 -1.39 -8.03
C ILE A 225 -6.80 -2.78 -8.67
N VAL A 226 -5.63 -3.40 -8.55
CA VAL A 226 -5.36 -4.76 -9.01
C VAL A 226 -4.70 -5.53 -7.89
N THR A 227 -5.17 -6.73 -7.58
CA THR A 227 -4.59 -7.58 -6.54
C THR A 227 -4.75 -9.07 -6.86
N SER A 228 -3.88 -9.91 -6.30
CA SER A 228 -4.05 -11.38 -6.33
C SER A 228 -4.91 -11.93 -5.18
N VAL A 229 -5.28 -11.09 -4.21
CA VAL A 229 -6.12 -11.45 -3.03
C VAL A 229 -7.49 -10.75 -3.13
N PRO A 230 -8.43 -10.89 -2.17
CA PRO A 230 -9.70 -10.19 -2.20
C PRO A 230 -9.56 -8.68 -2.40
N VAL A 231 -10.40 -8.11 -3.26
CA VAL A 231 -10.33 -6.68 -3.63
C VAL A 231 -10.58 -5.74 -2.45
N ASP A 232 -11.23 -6.21 -1.40
CA ASP A 232 -11.50 -5.51 -0.14
C ASP A 232 -10.60 -5.97 1.01
N HIS A 233 -9.53 -6.71 0.71
CA HIS A 233 -8.45 -6.99 1.67
C HIS A 233 -7.73 -5.68 2.06
N ALA A 234 -6.85 -5.72 3.06
CA ALA A 234 -6.30 -4.52 3.66
C ALA A 234 -5.54 -3.60 2.69
N THR A 235 -4.63 -4.15 1.89
CA THR A 235 -3.84 -3.38 0.92
C THR A 235 -4.70 -2.74 -0.17
N PRO A 236 -5.58 -3.45 -0.91
CA PRO A 236 -6.45 -2.80 -1.90
C PRO A 236 -7.52 -1.92 -1.25
N GLY A 237 -8.12 -2.38 -0.15
CA GLY A 237 -9.16 -1.66 0.58
C GLY A 237 -8.72 -0.32 1.14
N ALA A 238 -7.47 -0.21 1.63
CA ALA A 238 -6.94 1.06 2.11
C ALA A 238 -6.79 2.12 0.99
N ALA A 239 -6.77 1.74 -0.29
CA ALA A 239 -6.78 2.72 -1.36
C ALA A 239 -8.15 3.40 -1.53
N ALA A 240 -9.25 2.72 -1.16
CA ALA A 240 -10.61 3.11 -1.52
C ALA A 240 -11.68 2.87 -0.42
N ALA A 241 -11.29 2.90 0.85
CA ALA A 241 -12.21 2.89 1.98
C ALA A 241 -11.59 3.56 3.22
N ASN A 242 -12.44 3.99 4.16
CA ASN A 242 -12.05 4.45 5.49
C ASN A 242 -12.83 3.67 6.56
N VAL A 243 -12.17 2.72 7.23
CA VAL A 243 -12.77 1.96 8.34
C VAL A 243 -11.75 1.68 9.44
N ASN A 244 -12.18 1.63 10.70
CA ASN A 244 -11.29 1.38 11.83
C ASN A 244 -10.81 -0.09 11.95
N ARG A 245 -11.38 -1.02 11.19
CA ARG A 245 -10.97 -2.43 11.20
C ARG A 245 -10.97 -3.02 9.79
N ARG A 246 -9.84 -3.64 9.41
CA ARG A 246 -9.62 -4.30 8.12
C ARG A 246 -10.54 -5.48 7.81
N ASN A 247 -11.21 -6.04 8.81
CA ASN A 247 -12.13 -7.17 8.62
C ASN A 247 -13.57 -6.75 8.28
N LYS A 248 -13.82 -5.45 8.08
CA LYS A 248 -15.13 -4.95 7.61
C LYS A 248 -15.21 -5.00 6.09
N TYR A 249 -15.14 -6.20 5.52
CA TYR A 249 -15.14 -6.49 4.08
C TYR A 249 -16.33 -5.88 3.33
N ASP A 250 -17.49 -6.54 3.33
CA ASP A 250 -18.73 -6.04 2.73
C ASP A 250 -19.88 -6.04 3.77
N GLY A 251 -20.90 -5.23 3.53
CA GLY A 251 -22.10 -5.14 4.36
C GLY A 251 -23.32 -4.70 3.58
N ASP A 252 -24.51 -5.11 4.03
CA ASP A 252 -25.76 -4.72 3.39
C ASP A 252 -26.00 -3.20 3.51
N TYR A 253 -26.30 -2.56 2.37
CA TYR A 253 -26.72 -1.15 2.28
C TYR A 253 -28.04 -0.94 3.07
N PRO A 254 -28.23 0.19 3.81
CA PRO A 254 -27.53 1.47 3.73
C PRO A 254 -26.24 1.63 4.54
N THR A 255 -25.76 0.58 5.22
CA THR A 255 -24.52 0.68 6.01
C THR A 255 -23.30 0.84 5.10
N LEU A 256 -22.50 1.87 5.34
CA LEU A 256 -21.27 2.16 4.58
C LEU A 256 -19.99 2.05 5.43
N ASP A 257 -20.08 1.58 6.67
CA ASP A 257 -18.90 1.31 7.51
C ASP A 257 -18.29 -0.07 7.17
N ASN A 258 -18.00 -0.29 5.88
CA ASN A 258 -17.36 -1.47 5.31
C ASN A 258 -16.61 -1.07 4.03
N ILE A 259 -15.66 -1.90 3.61
CA ILE A 259 -14.70 -1.59 2.57
C ILE A 259 -15.38 -1.63 1.20
N LEU A 260 -15.98 -2.76 0.82
CA LEU A 260 -16.49 -2.96 -0.54
C LEU A 260 -17.63 -1.99 -0.90
N GLN A 261 -18.56 -1.64 0.01
CA GLN A 261 -19.56 -0.63 -0.34
C GLN A 261 -18.96 0.77 -0.49
N GLN A 262 -17.91 1.13 0.25
CA GLN A 262 -17.22 2.40 0.04
C GLN A 262 -16.47 2.42 -1.29
N GLU A 263 -15.81 1.32 -1.66
CA GLU A 263 -15.17 1.17 -2.96
C GLU A 263 -16.17 1.36 -4.11
N LEU A 264 -17.29 0.65 -4.08
CA LEU A 264 -18.27 0.64 -5.16
C LEU A 264 -19.15 1.89 -5.24
N ARG A 265 -19.31 2.63 -4.13
CA ARG A 265 -20.27 3.75 -4.04
C ARG A 265 -19.63 5.12 -3.80
N ILE A 266 -18.52 5.19 -3.09
CA ILE A 266 -17.88 6.45 -2.69
C ILE A 266 -16.67 6.73 -3.57
N TYR A 267 -15.72 5.81 -3.59
CA TYR A 267 -14.44 6.01 -4.28
C TYR A 267 -14.54 5.71 -5.77
N GLN A 268 -15.31 4.69 -6.13
CA GLN A 268 -15.65 4.35 -7.50
C GLN A 268 -14.46 4.25 -8.47
N PRO A 269 -13.40 3.47 -8.15
CA PRO A 269 -12.27 3.30 -9.05
C PRO A 269 -12.68 2.91 -10.47
N THR A 270 -11.97 3.41 -11.48
CA THR A 270 -12.23 3.05 -12.89
C THR A 270 -12.09 1.55 -13.13
N VAL A 271 -11.10 0.92 -12.49
CA VAL A 271 -10.82 -0.52 -12.57
C VAL A 271 -10.63 -1.10 -11.17
N ILE A 272 -11.33 -2.20 -10.87
CA ILE A 272 -11.12 -3.03 -9.68
C ILE A 272 -11.00 -4.47 -10.15
N LEU A 273 -9.87 -5.12 -9.93
CA LEU A 273 -9.61 -6.48 -10.38
C LEU A 273 -8.90 -7.28 -9.30
N GLY A 274 -9.48 -8.42 -8.89
CA GLY A 274 -8.80 -9.29 -7.94
C GLY A 274 -9.62 -10.48 -7.49
N GLY A 275 -9.24 -11.03 -6.34
CA GLY A 275 -9.91 -12.13 -5.67
C GLY A 275 -11.22 -11.74 -4.98
N GLY A 276 -11.72 -12.62 -4.10
CA GLY A 276 -12.88 -12.37 -3.23
C GLY A 276 -14.18 -12.99 -3.74
N HIS A 277 -14.13 -13.80 -4.80
CA HIS A 277 -15.31 -14.49 -5.31
C HIS A 277 -15.92 -15.45 -4.27
N PRO A 278 -17.26 -15.63 -4.18
CA PRO A 278 -17.86 -16.48 -3.15
C PRO A 278 -17.55 -17.99 -3.23
N LEU A 279 -17.18 -18.49 -4.41
CA LEU A 279 -16.77 -19.90 -4.64
C LEU A 279 -15.31 -20.16 -4.26
N THR A 280 -14.92 -19.77 -3.05
CA THR A 280 -13.52 -19.77 -2.61
C THR A 280 -13.29 -20.47 -1.28
N GLY A 281 -14.35 -21.07 -0.70
CA GLY A 281 -14.27 -21.68 0.63
C GLY A 281 -13.09 -22.64 0.78
N ALA A 282 -12.12 -22.27 1.61
CA ALA A 282 -11.22 -23.21 2.26
C ALA A 282 -11.80 -23.53 3.64
N SER A 283 -11.59 -24.74 4.14
CA SER A 283 -11.87 -25.10 5.53
C SER A 283 -10.55 -25.26 6.27
N SER A 284 -10.52 -24.86 7.54
CA SER A 284 -9.40 -25.13 8.47
C SER A 284 -9.18 -26.62 8.77
N GLN A 285 -9.89 -27.49 8.04
CA GLN A 285 -9.85 -28.94 8.05
C GLN A 285 -9.99 -29.40 6.60
N PRO A 286 -9.20 -30.37 6.12
CA PRO A 286 -9.38 -30.96 4.80
C PRO A 286 -10.85 -31.34 4.52
N LEU A 287 -11.42 -30.90 3.40
CA LEU A 287 -12.76 -31.37 3.00
C LEU A 287 -12.69 -32.85 2.60
N PRO A 288 -13.71 -33.67 2.88
CA PRO A 288 -13.75 -35.04 2.37
C PRO A 288 -13.71 -35.06 0.84
N THR A 289 -13.05 -36.05 0.25
CA THR A 289 -13.02 -36.24 -1.20
C THR A 289 -14.44 -36.28 -1.79
N GLY A 290 -14.71 -35.45 -2.79
CA GLY A 290 -16.00 -35.37 -3.47
C GLY A 290 -17.00 -34.39 -2.86
N VAL A 291 -16.60 -33.59 -1.86
CA VAL A 291 -17.43 -32.54 -1.25
C VAL A 291 -16.97 -31.17 -1.73
N GLU A 292 -17.88 -30.44 -2.38
CA GLU A 292 -17.65 -29.05 -2.74
C GLU A 292 -17.69 -28.16 -1.48
N PRO A 293 -16.77 -27.19 -1.32
CA PRO A 293 -16.85 -26.20 -0.27
C PRO A 293 -18.15 -25.42 -0.43
N PRO A 294 -18.84 -25.10 0.67
CA PRO A 294 -19.98 -24.21 0.59
C PRO A 294 -19.52 -22.86 0.02
N THR A 295 -20.35 -22.25 -0.83
CA THR A 295 -20.18 -20.86 -1.23
C THR A 295 -20.11 -19.99 0.04
N LYS A 296 -19.01 -19.25 0.23
CA LYS A 296 -18.80 -18.35 1.36
C LYS A 296 -18.91 -16.90 0.87
N PHE A 297 -19.83 -16.16 1.46
CA PHE A 297 -20.03 -14.72 1.19
C PHE A 297 -19.21 -13.89 2.19
N GLU A 298 -17.91 -14.17 2.25
CA GLU A 298 -16.99 -13.60 3.25
C GLU A 298 -16.52 -12.19 2.85
N TYR A 299 -16.01 -12.05 1.63
CA TYR A 299 -15.50 -10.80 1.05
C TYR A 299 -16.56 -10.04 0.24
N ILE A 300 -17.72 -10.65 0.01
CA ILE A 300 -18.83 -10.01 -0.69
C ILE A 300 -20.13 -10.60 -0.18
N THR A 301 -21.06 -9.74 0.20
CA THR A 301 -22.37 -10.17 0.66
C THR A 301 -23.16 -10.79 -0.50
N LYS A 302 -24.10 -11.67 -0.15
CA LYS A 302 -24.99 -12.32 -1.13
C LYS A 302 -25.80 -11.31 -1.94
N THR A 303 -26.17 -10.18 -1.36
CA THR A 303 -26.95 -9.13 -2.00
C THR A 303 -26.12 -8.36 -3.02
N THR A 304 -24.91 -7.92 -2.65
CA THR A 304 -23.96 -7.26 -3.56
C THR A 304 -23.57 -8.19 -4.71
N TYR A 305 -23.22 -9.44 -4.43
CA TYR A 305 -22.87 -10.41 -5.47
C TYR A 305 -24.05 -10.69 -6.42
N ALA A 306 -25.27 -10.86 -5.89
CA ALA A 306 -26.45 -11.07 -6.73
C ALA A 306 -26.77 -9.88 -7.63
N GLU A 307 -26.49 -8.65 -7.18
CA GLU A 307 -26.66 -7.44 -7.99
C GLU A 307 -25.68 -7.42 -9.17
N LEU A 308 -24.40 -7.70 -8.91
CA LEU A 308 -23.33 -7.70 -9.92
C LEU A 308 -23.51 -8.83 -10.94
N SER A 309 -23.66 -10.07 -10.47
CA SER A 309 -23.76 -11.27 -11.31
C SER A 309 -25.01 -11.28 -12.20
N LYS A 310 -26.15 -10.77 -11.71
CA LYS A 310 -27.40 -10.71 -12.50
C LYS A 310 -27.45 -9.53 -13.45
N ASN A 311 -26.75 -8.44 -13.15
CA ASN A 311 -26.75 -7.21 -13.96
C ASN A 311 -25.33 -6.83 -14.38
N PRO A 312 -24.61 -7.67 -15.13
CA PRO A 312 -23.18 -7.49 -15.35
C PRO A 312 -22.81 -6.23 -16.12
N ASN A 313 -23.74 -5.60 -16.85
CA ASN A 313 -23.49 -4.34 -17.56
C ASN A 313 -24.47 -3.22 -17.18
N GLN A 314 -25.31 -3.45 -16.17
CA GLN A 314 -26.41 -2.55 -15.77
C GLN A 314 -26.61 -2.53 -14.24
N ASN A 315 -25.65 -3.04 -13.47
CA ASN A 315 -25.70 -3.01 -12.02
C ASN A 315 -25.73 -1.56 -11.53
N ARG A 316 -26.31 -1.37 -10.35
CA ARG A 316 -26.42 -0.06 -9.69
C ARG A 316 -25.09 0.65 -9.44
N TYR A 317 -23.98 -0.09 -9.49
CA TYR A 317 -22.64 0.45 -9.30
C TYR A 317 -22.05 0.99 -10.61
N ASN A 318 -22.71 0.76 -11.76
CA ASN A 318 -22.32 1.19 -13.09
C ASN A 318 -20.90 0.72 -13.47
N TYR A 319 -20.67 -0.58 -13.29
CA TYR A 319 -19.49 -1.31 -13.76
C TYR A 319 -19.87 -2.31 -14.85
N THR A 320 -18.96 -2.56 -15.77
CA THR A 320 -18.89 -3.84 -16.48
C THR A 320 -18.31 -4.86 -15.52
N PHE A 321 -19.10 -5.85 -15.12
CA PHE A 321 -18.73 -6.89 -14.17
C PHE A 321 -18.30 -8.16 -14.92
N LEU A 322 -17.12 -8.67 -14.55
CA LEU A 322 -16.61 -9.98 -14.92
C LEU A 322 -16.32 -10.79 -13.65
N GLU A 323 -16.40 -12.09 -13.77
CA GLU A 323 -16.03 -12.99 -12.69
C GLU A 323 -15.33 -14.22 -13.24
N ARG A 324 -14.84 -15.07 -12.33
CA ARG A 324 -14.27 -16.37 -12.70
C ARG A 324 -15.18 -17.16 -13.64
N GLY A 325 -14.58 -17.93 -14.53
CA GLY A 325 -15.30 -18.79 -15.46
C GLY A 325 -14.51 -19.05 -16.73
N LYS A 326 -14.99 -19.97 -17.56
CA LYS A 326 -14.25 -20.46 -18.73
C LYS A 326 -13.62 -19.32 -19.54
N ASP A 327 -12.32 -19.45 -19.84
CA ASP A 327 -11.51 -18.51 -20.61
C ASP A 327 -11.48 -17.09 -19.98
N ALA A 328 -11.36 -17.01 -18.66
CA ALA A 328 -11.47 -15.75 -17.91
C ALA A 328 -10.47 -14.69 -18.37
N ALA A 329 -9.20 -15.07 -18.56
CA ALA A 329 -8.14 -14.15 -19.01
C ALA A 329 -8.46 -13.54 -20.38
N ASP A 330 -8.92 -14.34 -21.34
CA ASP A 330 -9.26 -13.87 -22.69
C ASP A 330 -10.51 -12.96 -22.66
N LYS A 331 -11.53 -13.33 -21.89
CA LYS A 331 -12.73 -12.50 -21.69
C LYS A 331 -12.38 -11.15 -21.05
N LEU A 332 -11.50 -11.17 -20.04
CA LEU A 332 -11.02 -9.96 -19.39
C LEU A 332 -10.27 -9.07 -20.37
N GLY A 333 -9.29 -9.60 -21.09
CA GLY A 333 -8.49 -8.84 -22.06
C GLY A 333 -9.35 -8.25 -23.18
N THR A 334 -10.26 -9.04 -23.76
CA THR A 334 -11.14 -8.59 -24.85
C THR A 334 -12.18 -7.56 -24.40
N THR A 335 -12.62 -7.62 -23.13
CA THR A 335 -13.53 -6.63 -22.55
C THR A 335 -12.78 -5.33 -22.24
N ALA A 336 -11.65 -5.41 -21.55
CA ALA A 336 -10.79 -4.27 -21.23
C ALA A 336 -10.37 -3.48 -22.49
N ALA A 337 -10.09 -4.18 -23.59
CA ALA A 337 -9.76 -3.54 -24.86
C ALA A 337 -10.89 -2.65 -25.43
N LYS A 338 -12.16 -2.88 -25.05
CA LYS A 338 -13.32 -2.12 -25.57
C LYS A 338 -13.75 -0.95 -24.69
N LEU A 339 -13.51 -1.02 -23.38
CA LEU A 339 -13.95 0.02 -22.44
C LEU A 339 -13.16 1.31 -22.63
N ASP A 340 -13.82 2.46 -22.56
CA ASP A 340 -13.20 3.78 -22.61
C ASP A 340 -13.54 4.60 -21.35
N PRO A 341 -12.58 4.83 -20.44
CA PRO A 341 -12.84 5.55 -19.21
C PRO A 341 -13.26 7.01 -19.45
N ASN A 342 -12.93 7.61 -20.61
CA ASN A 342 -13.40 8.95 -20.95
C ASN A 342 -14.92 9.00 -21.21
N MET A 343 -15.54 7.84 -21.46
CA MET A 343 -17.00 7.69 -21.63
C MET A 343 -17.69 7.29 -20.32
N GLY A 344 -16.95 7.19 -19.21
CA GLY A 344 -17.46 6.73 -17.92
C GLY A 344 -17.51 5.20 -17.79
N ASP A 345 -16.92 4.46 -18.73
CA ASP A 345 -16.84 3.00 -18.64
C ASP A 345 -15.94 2.59 -17.47
N ARG A 346 -16.39 1.59 -16.71
CA ARG A 346 -15.64 1.03 -15.58
C ARG A 346 -15.66 -0.48 -15.60
N LEU A 347 -14.64 -1.09 -15.00
CA LEU A 347 -14.44 -2.53 -14.97
C LEU A 347 -14.29 -3.04 -13.54
N LEU A 348 -15.12 -4.02 -13.17
CA LEU A 348 -15.00 -4.78 -11.92
C LEU A 348 -14.83 -6.27 -12.26
N GLY A 349 -13.76 -6.87 -11.78
CA GLY A 349 -13.45 -8.29 -11.99
C GLY A 349 -13.29 -9.00 -10.65
N LEU A 350 -14.14 -9.99 -10.37
CA LEU A 350 -14.12 -10.75 -9.13
C LEU A 350 -13.81 -12.22 -9.38
N TYR A 351 -12.61 -12.63 -9.01
CA TYR A 351 -12.04 -13.95 -9.26
C TYR A 351 -11.72 -14.67 -7.95
N GLY A 352 -11.17 -15.88 -8.03
CA GLY A 352 -10.71 -16.63 -6.87
C GLY A 352 -10.85 -18.13 -7.08
N ALA A 353 -9.80 -18.87 -6.76
CA ALA A 353 -9.77 -20.33 -6.88
C ALA A 353 -10.54 -21.00 -5.75
N ARG A 354 -11.17 -22.15 -6.04
CA ARG A 354 -11.77 -22.98 -4.99
C ARG A 354 -10.67 -23.44 -4.02
N GLY A 355 -10.89 -23.28 -2.70
CA GLY A 355 -9.95 -23.73 -1.68
C GLY A 355 -8.80 -22.75 -1.36
N GLN A 356 -8.83 -21.54 -1.91
CA GLN A 356 -7.76 -20.53 -1.70
C GLN A 356 -8.26 -19.23 -1.08
N GLU A 357 -9.33 -19.28 -0.29
CA GLU A 357 -9.69 -18.18 0.64
C GLU A 357 -9.90 -16.82 -0.02
N GLY A 358 -10.38 -16.83 -1.26
CA GLY A 358 -10.62 -15.62 -2.03
C GLY A 358 -9.55 -15.36 -3.09
N ASN A 359 -8.35 -15.92 -2.93
CA ASN A 359 -7.18 -15.59 -3.72
C ASN A 359 -7.21 -16.23 -5.11
N LEU A 360 -6.45 -15.64 -6.03
CA LEU A 360 -6.18 -16.23 -7.34
C LEU A 360 -5.39 -17.55 -7.22
N PRO A 361 -5.35 -18.38 -8.28
CA PRO A 361 -4.44 -19.52 -8.36
C PRO A 361 -3.00 -19.14 -8.00
N VAL A 362 -2.47 -19.76 -6.95
CA VAL A 362 -1.08 -19.56 -6.49
C VAL A 362 -0.13 -20.42 -7.30
N SER A 363 0.98 -19.82 -7.78
CA SER A 363 2.05 -20.53 -8.46
C SER A 363 3.17 -20.96 -7.51
N THR A 364 3.87 -22.03 -7.90
CA THR A 364 5.06 -22.57 -7.21
C THR A 364 6.35 -21.97 -7.77
N ALA A 365 7.50 -22.26 -7.16
CA ALA A 365 8.79 -21.79 -7.65
C ALA A 365 9.12 -22.28 -9.08
N ASN A 366 8.50 -23.38 -9.51
CA ASN A 366 8.64 -23.91 -10.88
C ASN A 366 7.76 -23.17 -11.90
N GLY A 367 6.93 -22.23 -11.45
CA GLY A 367 5.98 -21.49 -12.30
C GLY A 367 4.78 -22.32 -12.74
N ASP A 368 4.56 -23.48 -12.14
CA ASP A 368 3.32 -24.24 -12.26
C ASP A 368 2.34 -23.85 -11.15
N TYR A 369 1.11 -24.36 -11.25
CA TYR A 369 0.02 -24.09 -10.31
C TYR A 369 -0.35 -25.36 -9.54
N SER A 370 0.63 -26.24 -9.30
CA SER A 370 0.39 -27.53 -8.66
C SER A 370 -0.25 -27.39 -7.27
N ASN A 371 0.04 -26.31 -6.52
CA ASN A 371 -0.55 -26.05 -5.20
C ASN A 371 -1.94 -25.37 -5.25
N THR A 372 -2.49 -25.09 -6.43
CA THR A 372 -3.84 -24.49 -6.53
C THR A 372 -4.90 -25.37 -5.87
N GLY A 373 -5.72 -24.73 -5.05
CA GLY A 373 -6.80 -25.34 -4.27
C GLY A 373 -6.39 -25.99 -2.95
N LEU A 374 -5.13 -25.86 -2.55
CA LEU A 374 -4.68 -26.12 -1.19
C LEU A 374 -4.75 -24.80 -0.40
N SER A 375 -5.13 -24.86 0.87
CA SER A 375 -5.14 -23.68 1.73
C SER A 375 -3.71 -23.19 1.99
N ILE A 376 -3.56 -21.88 1.94
CA ILE A 376 -2.30 -21.15 2.04
C ILE A 376 -2.00 -20.67 3.47
N PHE A 377 -2.72 -21.17 4.48
CA PHE A 377 -2.43 -21.02 5.91
C PHE A 377 -2.28 -22.34 6.68
N SER A 378 -2.47 -23.47 6.00
CA SER A 378 -2.59 -24.77 6.64
C SER A 378 -1.50 -25.75 6.23
N LEU A 379 -0.64 -25.40 5.28
CA LEU A 379 0.38 -26.32 4.81
C LEU A 379 1.50 -26.47 5.86
N PHE A 380 1.95 -25.37 6.49
CA PHE A 380 2.95 -25.37 7.59
C PHE A 380 2.78 -24.25 8.64
N GLY A 381 1.65 -23.53 8.65
CA GLY A 381 1.34 -22.45 9.60
C GLY A 381 1.75 -22.73 11.05
N SER A 382 2.70 -21.93 11.54
CA SER A 382 3.27 -21.89 12.90
C SER A 382 3.14 -23.18 13.74
N GLN A 383 4.23 -23.96 13.77
CA GLN A 383 4.49 -25.09 14.69
C GLN A 383 3.89 -26.47 14.33
N GLY A 384 3.63 -26.78 13.06
CA GLY A 384 3.22 -28.15 12.66
C GLY A 384 3.45 -28.51 11.19
N LYS A 385 3.77 -29.78 10.93
CA LYS A 385 3.78 -30.41 9.59
C LYS A 385 2.42 -31.04 9.28
N ASN A 386 1.36 -30.25 9.16
CA ASN A 386 0.04 -30.78 8.80
C ASN A 386 -0.38 -30.29 7.42
N PRO A 387 0.36 -30.64 6.36
CA PRO A 387 0.11 -30.08 5.05
C PRO A 387 -1.34 -30.33 4.62
N ASP A 388 -2.07 -29.25 4.31
CA ASP A 388 -3.32 -29.40 3.57
C ASP A 388 -2.98 -29.99 2.20
N THR A 389 -3.41 -31.23 2.03
CA THR A 389 -3.14 -32.03 0.84
C THR A 389 -4.44 -32.35 0.10
N VAL A 390 -5.57 -31.77 0.53
CA VAL A 390 -6.88 -32.17 0.04
C VAL A 390 -7.58 -31.01 -0.64
N ARG A 391 -7.68 -31.13 -1.96
CA ARG A 391 -8.41 -30.16 -2.78
C ARG A 391 -9.92 -30.34 -2.66
N PRO A 392 -10.68 -29.24 -2.86
CA PRO A 392 -12.14 -29.25 -2.96
C PRO A 392 -12.64 -29.84 -4.29
N LEU A 393 -12.35 -31.12 -4.55
CA LEU A 393 -12.71 -31.80 -5.79
C LEU A 393 -14.22 -32.08 -5.87
N LEU A 394 -14.82 -31.79 -7.02
CA LEU A 394 -16.16 -32.28 -7.37
C LEU A 394 -16.14 -33.80 -7.60
N ALA A 395 -17.32 -34.43 -7.52
CA ALA A 395 -17.46 -35.85 -7.83
C ALA A 395 -16.92 -36.17 -9.24
N GLY A 396 -15.92 -37.06 -9.30
CA GLY A 396 -15.25 -37.46 -10.55
C GLY A 396 -14.15 -36.51 -11.04
N GLU A 397 -13.90 -35.40 -10.34
CA GLU A 397 -12.79 -34.48 -10.63
C GLU A 397 -11.47 -35.07 -10.10
N THR A 398 -10.42 -34.98 -10.90
CA THR A 398 -9.03 -35.30 -10.51
C THR A 398 -8.27 -34.02 -10.19
N ASP A 399 -7.16 -34.11 -9.44
CA ASP A 399 -6.27 -32.95 -9.22
C ASP A 399 -5.88 -32.25 -10.53
N LYS A 400 -5.49 -33.03 -11.55
CA LYS A 400 -5.10 -32.50 -12.85
C LYS A 400 -6.24 -31.72 -13.51
N SER A 401 -7.46 -32.26 -13.51
CA SER A 401 -8.61 -31.57 -14.10
C SER A 401 -9.07 -30.37 -13.27
N PHE A 402 -8.95 -30.44 -11.94
CA PHE A 402 -9.24 -29.33 -11.03
C PHE A 402 -8.29 -28.16 -11.28
N ILE A 403 -6.98 -28.41 -11.24
CA ILE A 403 -5.95 -27.39 -11.44
C ILE A 403 -6.12 -26.75 -12.83
N ALA A 404 -6.31 -27.55 -13.88
CA ALA A 404 -6.55 -27.03 -15.22
C ALA A 404 -7.81 -26.14 -15.31
N LYS A 405 -8.87 -26.50 -14.58
CA LYS A 405 -10.10 -25.71 -14.50
C LYS A 405 -9.86 -24.40 -13.76
N GLU A 406 -9.27 -24.42 -12.57
CA GLU A 406 -9.03 -23.20 -11.79
C GLU A 406 -8.10 -22.22 -12.53
N ILE A 407 -7.08 -22.71 -13.26
CA ILE A 407 -6.23 -21.86 -14.11
C ILE A 407 -7.01 -21.25 -15.28
N ASN A 408 -7.92 -22.01 -15.93
CA ASN A 408 -8.70 -21.47 -17.04
C ASN A 408 -9.78 -20.48 -16.57
N GLU A 409 -10.32 -20.70 -15.37
CA GLU A 409 -11.40 -19.90 -14.81
C GLU A 409 -10.92 -18.65 -14.08
N ASN A 410 -9.62 -18.47 -13.88
CA ASN A 410 -9.08 -17.28 -13.20
C ASN A 410 -7.93 -16.66 -14.02
N PRO A 411 -7.92 -15.34 -14.19
CA PRO A 411 -6.76 -14.64 -14.75
C PRO A 411 -5.58 -14.67 -13.77
N THR A 412 -4.36 -14.55 -14.29
CA THR A 412 -3.17 -14.32 -13.46
C THR A 412 -3.08 -12.85 -13.04
N LEU A 413 -2.29 -12.53 -12.00
CA LEU A 413 -1.98 -11.14 -11.62
C LEU A 413 -1.45 -10.32 -12.82
N ASN A 414 -0.66 -10.95 -13.69
CA ASN A 414 -0.15 -10.34 -14.90
C ASN A 414 -1.26 -10.04 -15.92
N ASP A 415 -2.26 -10.91 -16.05
CA ASP A 415 -3.41 -10.66 -16.94
C ASP A 415 -4.32 -9.55 -16.40
N LEU A 416 -4.52 -9.50 -15.08
CA LEU A 416 -5.21 -8.38 -14.42
C LEU A 416 -4.47 -7.06 -14.67
N THR A 417 -3.14 -7.07 -14.52
CA THR A 417 -2.28 -5.90 -14.77
C THR A 417 -2.41 -5.40 -16.21
N LYS A 418 -2.33 -6.30 -17.21
CA LYS A 418 -2.51 -5.94 -18.62
C LYS A 418 -3.88 -5.35 -18.89
N ALA A 419 -4.94 -5.93 -18.32
CA ALA A 419 -6.30 -5.46 -18.50
C ALA A 419 -6.51 -4.07 -17.89
N ALA A 420 -6.01 -3.83 -16.67
CA ALA A 420 -6.05 -2.52 -16.03
C ALA A 420 -5.32 -1.47 -16.86
N LEU A 421 -4.09 -1.77 -17.30
CA LEU A 421 -3.33 -0.86 -18.17
C LEU A 421 -4.07 -0.58 -19.49
N ALA A 422 -4.73 -1.58 -20.10
CA ALA A 422 -5.46 -1.41 -21.35
C ALA A 422 -6.71 -0.51 -21.23
N VAL A 423 -7.38 -0.49 -20.08
CA VAL A 423 -8.49 0.44 -19.80
C VAL A 423 -7.93 1.82 -19.44
N LEU A 424 -7.10 1.90 -18.41
CA LEU A 424 -6.66 3.16 -17.80
C LEU A 424 -5.81 4.00 -18.76
N SER A 425 -5.01 3.38 -19.64
CA SER A 425 -4.14 4.10 -20.57
C SER A 425 -4.88 4.98 -21.59
N LYS A 426 -6.17 4.73 -21.78
CA LYS A 426 -7.03 5.49 -22.71
C LYS A 426 -7.42 6.85 -22.13
N ASP A 427 -7.32 7.04 -20.83
CA ASP A 427 -7.57 8.32 -20.19
C ASP A 427 -6.56 9.37 -20.67
N LYS A 428 -7.08 10.46 -21.22
CA LYS A 428 -6.27 11.58 -21.72
C LYS A 428 -5.51 12.30 -20.58
N ASP A 429 -6.10 12.34 -19.40
CA ASP A 429 -5.54 12.99 -18.20
C ASP A 429 -4.55 12.09 -17.45
N GLY A 430 -4.49 10.81 -17.85
CA GLY A 430 -3.64 9.76 -17.31
C GLY A 430 -4.29 9.03 -16.13
N PHE A 431 -3.52 8.24 -15.38
CA PHE A 431 -4.07 7.40 -14.33
C PHE A 431 -3.20 7.27 -13.09
N TRP A 432 -3.82 6.81 -12.00
CA TRP A 432 -3.14 6.18 -10.87
C TRP A 432 -3.53 4.70 -10.80
N LEU A 433 -2.55 3.81 -10.63
CA LEU A 433 -2.76 2.37 -10.58
C LEU A 433 -1.98 1.77 -9.41
N MET A 434 -2.66 0.96 -8.59
CA MET A 434 -2.01 0.05 -7.66
C MET A 434 -2.13 -1.40 -8.13
N VAL A 435 -1.02 -2.14 -8.07
CA VAL A 435 -0.97 -3.58 -8.34
C VAL A 435 -0.32 -4.30 -7.17
N GLU A 436 -1.02 -5.27 -6.59
CA GLU A 436 -0.56 -6.04 -5.44
C GLU A 436 -0.32 -7.52 -5.80
N GLY A 437 0.86 -8.04 -5.43
CA GLY A 437 1.07 -9.48 -5.27
C GLY A 437 0.91 -9.85 -3.79
N GLY A 438 -0.31 -10.15 -3.38
CA GLY A 438 -0.66 -10.33 -1.95
C GLY A 438 -0.34 -11.72 -1.42
N ASP A 439 -0.25 -12.73 -2.30
CA ASP A 439 0.03 -14.12 -1.91
C ASP A 439 1.46 -14.33 -1.39
N ILE A 440 2.36 -13.34 -1.56
CA ILE A 440 3.73 -13.38 -1.01
C ILE A 440 3.67 -13.41 0.53
N ASP A 441 2.86 -12.54 1.13
CA ASP A 441 2.61 -12.48 2.58
C ASP A 441 1.97 -13.77 3.09
N TRP A 442 0.95 -14.27 2.39
CA TRP A 442 0.24 -15.47 2.78
C TRP A 442 1.17 -16.70 2.75
N ALA A 443 1.98 -16.84 1.70
CA ALA A 443 2.98 -17.89 1.61
C ALA A 443 4.08 -17.76 2.68
N ALA A 444 4.43 -16.53 3.08
CA ALA A 444 5.39 -16.28 4.15
C ALA A 444 4.81 -16.60 5.54
N HIS A 445 3.53 -16.33 5.79
CA HIS A 445 2.82 -16.76 7.00
C HIS A 445 2.77 -18.28 7.16
N ASP A 446 2.68 -18.98 6.03
CA ASP A 446 2.72 -20.45 5.97
C ASP A 446 4.14 -21.02 5.98
N ASP A 447 5.18 -20.18 6.13
CA ASP A 447 6.60 -20.58 6.10
C ASP A 447 6.97 -21.42 4.85
N ASN A 448 6.27 -21.17 3.73
CA ASN A 448 6.28 -21.99 2.52
C ASN A 448 7.16 -21.38 1.43
N ILE A 449 8.43 -21.79 1.37
CA ILE A 449 9.41 -21.21 0.45
C ILE A 449 9.07 -21.46 -1.02
N ASP A 450 8.36 -22.54 -1.35
CA ASP A 450 7.96 -22.85 -2.74
C ASP A 450 6.90 -21.88 -3.26
N ASN A 451 5.81 -21.71 -2.52
CA ASN A 451 4.78 -20.73 -2.86
C ASN A 451 5.32 -19.30 -2.77
N MET A 452 6.15 -18.99 -1.78
CA MET A 452 6.71 -17.64 -1.62
C MET A 452 7.59 -17.27 -2.83
N ILE A 453 8.45 -18.17 -3.30
CA ILE A 453 9.23 -17.92 -4.53
C ILE A 453 8.30 -17.77 -5.74
N GLY A 454 7.31 -18.66 -5.91
CA GLY A 454 6.38 -18.60 -7.05
C GLY A 454 5.62 -17.28 -7.13
N THR A 455 5.07 -16.83 -6.01
CA THR A 455 4.32 -15.57 -5.90
C THR A 455 5.21 -14.33 -6.13
N VAL A 456 6.46 -14.32 -5.65
CA VAL A 456 7.45 -13.28 -6.01
C VAL A 456 7.72 -13.26 -7.51
N LEU A 457 7.82 -14.43 -8.16
CA LEU A 457 8.04 -14.52 -9.61
C LEU A 457 6.81 -14.09 -10.43
N ASP A 458 5.60 -14.36 -9.96
CA ASP A 458 4.37 -13.85 -10.59
C ASP A 458 4.23 -12.33 -10.45
N PHE A 459 4.57 -11.78 -9.28
CA PHE A 459 4.69 -10.33 -9.10
C PHE A 459 5.77 -9.74 -10.03
N ASP A 460 6.94 -10.37 -10.15
CA ASP A 460 7.99 -9.95 -11.09
C ASP A 460 7.52 -9.92 -12.55
N LYS A 461 6.70 -10.89 -12.98
CA LYS A 461 6.08 -10.91 -14.32
C LYS A 461 5.16 -9.71 -14.52
N ALA A 462 4.32 -9.38 -13.54
CA ALA A 462 3.46 -8.20 -13.60
C ALA A 462 4.30 -6.91 -13.66
N VAL A 463 5.35 -6.79 -12.84
CA VAL A 463 6.28 -5.64 -12.89
C VAL A 463 6.92 -5.52 -14.26
N LYS A 464 7.39 -6.64 -14.83
CA LYS A 464 7.99 -6.64 -16.16
C LYS A 464 7.02 -6.11 -17.22
N THR A 465 5.77 -6.56 -17.18
CA THR A 465 4.71 -6.06 -18.07
C THR A 465 4.52 -4.56 -17.91
N THR A 466 4.51 -4.04 -16.69
CA THR A 466 4.40 -2.61 -16.42
C THR A 466 5.60 -1.83 -16.98
N ILE A 467 6.83 -2.32 -16.77
CA ILE A 467 8.05 -1.70 -17.32
C ILE A 467 7.99 -1.67 -18.86
N ASP A 468 7.59 -2.78 -19.49
CA ASP A 468 7.46 -2.86 -20.94
C ASP A 468 6.34 -1.95 -21.46
N TRP A 469 5.23 -1.84 -20.73
CA TRP A 469 4.16 -0.90 -21.04
C TRP A 469 4.66 0.55 -20.96
N ILE A 470 5.39 0.94 -19.91
CA ILE A 470 5.96 2.30 -19.77
C ILE A 470 6.85 2.65 -20.96
N LYS A 471 7.76 1.74 -21.33
CA LYS A 471 8.66 1.93 -22.49
C LYS A 471 7.89 2.18 -23.80
N ASN A 472 6.71 1.57 -23.94
CA ASN A 472 5.86 1.70 -25.12
C ASN A 472 4.82 2.83 -25.03
N ASN A 473 4.65 3.47 -23.87
CA ASN A 473 3.58 4.45 -23.62
C ASN A 473 4.14 5.76 -23.04
N GLY A 474 5.06 6.37 -23.78
CA GLY A 474 5.61 7.69 -23.46
C GLY A 474 6.68 7.68 -22.36
N GLY A 475 7.34 6.54 -22.16
CA GLY A 475 8.61 6.43 -21.44
C GLY A 475 8.61 6.92 -19.99
N TRP A 476 9.80 7.01 -19.41
CA TRP A 476 9.99 7.45 -18.02
C TRP A 476 9.70 8.95 -17.82
N GLU A 477 9.59 9.72 -18.91
CA GLU A 477 9.23 11.13 -18.92
C GLU A 477 7.72 11.40 -18.69
N ASN A 478 6.86 10.40 -18.85
CA ASN A 478 5.43 10.53 -18.57
C ASN A 478 4.94 9.62 -17.44
N ASN A 479 5.76 8.66 -17.03
CA ASN A 479 5.37 7.60 -16.11
C ASN A 479 6.27 7.61 -14.88
N LEU A 480 5.68 7.35 -13.71
CA LEU A 480 6.37 7.02 -12.47
C LEU A 480 6.00 5.59 -12.09
N LEU A 481 7.02 4.75 -11.87
CA LEU A 481 6.86 3.42 -11.28
C LEU A 481 7.58 3.37 -9.93
N ILE A 482 6.86 2.92 -8.90
CA ILE A 482 7.42 2.55 -7.60
C ILE A 482 7.04 1.10 -7.33
N VAL A 483 8.02 0.25 -7.04
CA VAL A 483 7.84 -1.14 -6.63
C VAL A 483 8.40 -1.30 -5.23
N THR A 484 7.58 -1.76 -4.29
CA THR A 484 7.98 -1.92 -2.88
C THR A 484 7.20 -3.05 -2.19
N ALA A 485 7.36 -3.15 -0.88
CA ALA A 485 6.51 -3.92 0.00
C ALA A 485 5.87 -3.00 1.04
N ASP A 486 4.82 -3.48 1.67
CA ASP A 486 4.18 -2.83 2.79
C ASP A 486 4.90 -3.19 4.12
N HIS A 487 5.36 -4.42 4.28
CA HIS A 487 6.22 -4.89 5.38
C HIS A 487 7.12 -6.08 4.98
N ASP A 488 7.87 -6.61 5.95
CA ASP A 488 8.79 -7.75 5.83
C ASP A 488 8.19 -8.97 6.56
N HIS A 489 8.71 -10.18 6.31
CA HIS A 489 8.65 -11.32 7.27
C HIS A 489 10.06 -11.76 7.61
N TYR A 490 10.21 -12.43 8.75
CA TYR A 490 11.53 -12.79 9.26
C TYR A 490 12.14 -14.03 8.59
N LEU A 491 12.17 -14.09 7.26
CA LEU A 491 12.93 -15.07 6.51
C LEU A 491 14.44 -14.79 6.66
N THR A 492 15.22 -15.86 6.80
CA THR A 492 16.68 -15.85 6.68
C THR A 492 17.14 -16.97 5.76
N LEU A 493 17.93 -16.63 4.73
CA LEU A 493 18.51 -17.59 3.80
C LEU A 493 19.96 -17.91 4.19
N ASN A 494 20.27 -19.20 4.34
CA ASN A 494 21.63 -19.65 4.60
C ASN A 494 22.53 -19.45 3.36
N PRO A 495 23.87 -19.34 3.53
CA PRO A 495 24.79 -19.17 2.41
C PRO A 495 24.70 -20.27 1.33
N ASN A 496 24.31 -21.48 1.70
CA ASN A 496 24.13 -22.63 0.81
C ASN A 496 22.72 -22.75 0.20
N PHE A 497 21.80 -21.81 0.47
CA PHE A 497 20.41 -21.90 -0.01
C PHE A 497 20.33 -22.04 -1.55
N SER A 498 21.09 -21.23 -2.29
CA SER A 498 21.08 -21.26 -3.76
C SER A 498 21.58 -22.60 -4.34
N GLU A 499 22.51 -23.27 -3.66
CA GLU A 499 22.98 -24.60 -4.03
C GLU A 499 21.90 -25.65 -3.76
N LEU A 500 21.34 -25.65 -2.55
CA LEU A 500 20.27 -26.55 -2.14
C LEU A 500 19.02 -26.42 -3.01
N LEU A 501 18.67 -25.20 -3.42
CA LEU A 501 17.53 -24.94 -4.29
C LEU A 501 17.69 -25.63 -5.65
N LYS A 502 18.91 -25.64 -6.20
CA LYS A 502 19.24 -26.33 -7.47
C LYS A 502 19.25 -27.84 -7.31
N GLU A 503 19.67 -28.35 -6.16
CA GLU A 503 19.79 -29.80 -5.91
C GLU A 503 18.45 -30.46 -5.59
N LYS A 504 17.57 -29.80 -4.82
CA LYS A 504 16.39 -30.43 -4.21
C LYS A 504 15.03 -29.90 -4.68
N SER A 505 14.96 -28.72 -5.31
CA SER A 505 13.74 -27.91 -5.55
C SER A 505 13.16 -27.23 -4.31
N ALA A 506 12.43 -26.12 -4.51
CA ALA A 506 11.82 -25.35 -3.42
C ALA A 506 10.74 -26.15 -2.66
N GLU A 507 9.99 -27.01 -3.34
CA GLU A 507 9.02 -27.93 -2.74
C GLU A 507 9.70 -28.83 -1.69
N ALA A 508 10.82 -29.47 -2.05
CA ALA A 508 11.54 -30.31 -1.11
C ALA A 508 12.17 -29.51 0.04
N LEU A 509 12.65 -28.30 -0.21
CA LEU A 509 13.14 -27.40 0.85
C LEU A 509 12.01 -26.96 1.79
N THR A 510 10.78 -26.82 1.30
CA THR A 510 9.59 -26.55 2.10
C THR A 510 9.29 -27.71 3.06
N ALA A 511 9.37 -28.95 2.57
CA ALA A 511 9.10 -30.16 3.39
C ALA A 511 10.22 -30.52 4.39
N GLU A 512 11.45 -30.07 4.16
CA GLU A 512 12.61 -30.34 5.02
C GLU A 512 12.52 -29.57 6.34
N SER A 513 12.48 -30.25 7.49
CA SER A 513 12.36 -29.59 8.81
C SER A 513 13.66 -29.06 9.38
N ASP A 514 14.79 -29.60 8.93
CA ASP A 514 16.11 -29.17 9.38
C ASP A 514 16.50 -27.90 8.62
N SER A 515 16.66 -26.78 9.33
CA SER A 515 16.98 -25.47 8.74
C SER A 515 18.28 -25.47 7.93
N MET A 516 19.29 -26.25 8.33
CA MET A 516 20.57 -26.34 7.62
C MET A 516 20.41 -27.12 6.31
N LYS A 517 19.59 -28.17 6.29
CA LYS A 517 19.29 -28.95 5.08
C LYS A 517 18.28 -28.28 4.16
N ALA A 518 17.40 -27.45 4.71
CA ALA A 518 16.45 -26.61 3.98
C ALA A 518 17.12 -25.36 3.42
N GLY A 519 18.26 -24.96 3.99
CA GLY A 519 18.99 -23.76 3.59
C GLY A 519 18.31 -22.46 4.02
N HIS A 520 17.28 -22.50 4.86
CA HIS A 520 16.55 -21.33 5.32
C HIS A 520 15.86 -21.59 6.64
N PHE A 521 15.46 -20.52 7.32
CA PHE A 521 14.64 -20.55 8.52
C PHE A 521 13.89 -19.22 8.71
N TRP A 522 12.85 -19.26 9.53
CA TRP A 522 11.97 -18.15 9.85
C TRP A 522 12.16 -17.74 11.30
N GLY A 523 12.61 -16.52 11.55
CA GLY A 523 12.95 -15.98 12.85
C GLY A 523 14.46 -15.80 13.06
N SER A 524 14.86 -15.76 14.33
CA SER A 524 16.20 -15.38 14.77
C SER A 524 17.13 -16.56 15.08
N ASN A 525 16.57 -17.75 15.36
CA ASN A 525 17.34 -18.92 15.76
C ASN A 525 17.61 -19.81 14.54
N PRO A 526 18.86 -19.92 14.06
CA PRO A 526 19.19 -20.72 12.88
C PRO A 526 18.98 -22.22 13.06
N GLN A 527 18.70 -22.71 14.27
CA GLN A 527 18.40 -24.12 14.55
C GLN A 527 16.90 -24.43 14.51
N ILE A 528 16.04 -23.42 14.40
CA ILE A 528 14.58 -23.59 14.39
C ILE A 528 14.08 -23.10 13.04
N LYS A 529 13.68 -24.02 12.15
CA LYS A 529 13.13 -23.65 10.83
C LYS A 529 11.90 -22.76 10.95
N TYR A 530 10.98 -23.10 11.85
CA TYR A 530 9.68 -22.43 12.04
C TYR A 530 9.67 -21.65 13.36
N GLY A 531 10.52 -20.62 13.47
CA GLY A 531 10.69 -19.83 14.69
C GLY A 531 9.79 -18.61 14.79
N TRP A 532 9.30 -18.08 13.65
CA TRP A 532 8.47 -16.87 13.59
C TRP A 532 7.70 -16.78 12.26
N GLY A 533 6.42 -17.16 12.25
CA GLY A 533 5.54 -17.13 11.07
C GLY A 533 4.66 -15.88 10.97
N ASN A 534 5.18 -14.72 11.38
CA ASN A 534 4.47 -13.45 11.34
C ASN A 534 5.37 -12.36 10.74
N HIS A 535 4.85 -11.14 10.60
CA HIS A 535 5.57 -10.05 9.97
C HIS A 535 6.82 -9.64 10.77
N GLY A 536 7.70 -8.90 10.12
CA GLY A 536 8.87 -8.25 10.68
C GLY A 536 8.82 -6.75 10.46
N ASN A 537 9.52 -5.99 11.31
CA ASN A 537 9.65 -4.54 11.20
C ASN A 537 10.90 -4.09 10.39
N ARG A 538 11.58 -5.03 9.74
CA ARG A 538 12.79 -4.75 8.96
C ARG A 538 12.48 -3.79 7.80
N PRO A 539 13.37 -2.84 7.47
CA PRO A 539 13.17 -1.96 6.34
C PRO A 539 13.03 -2.72 5.02
N VAL A 540 12.07 -2.34 4.20
CA VAL A 540 11.73 -3.03 2.95
C VAL A 540 12.36 -2.34 1.74
N PRO A 541 12.66 -3.06 0.65
CA PRO A 541 13.21 -2.47 -0.56
C PRO A 541 12.19 -1.58 -1.29
N VAL A 542 12.68 -0.48 -1.88
CA VAL A 542 11.92 0.41 -2.76
C VAL A 542 12.70 0.58 -4.05
N TYR A 543 12.16 0.09 -5.17
CA TYR A 543 12.70 0.25 -6.51
C TYR A 543 11.87 1.26 -7.27
N TYR A 544 12.49 2.26 -7.89
CA TYR A 544 11.70 3.34 -8.48
C TYR A 544 12.40 4.04 -9.64
N GLN A 545 11.60 4.48 -10.61
CA GLN A 545 12.09 5.18 -11.80
C GLN A 545 10.97 6.02 -12.41
N GLY A 546 11.36 7.09 -13.09
CA GLY A 546 10.45 7.94 -13.83
C GLY A 546 10.26 9.32 -13.24
N LYS A 547 9.34 10.07 -13.82
CA LYS A 547 9.13 11.49 -13.53
C LYS A 547 8.57 11.71 -12.12
N GLY A 548 9.30 12.45 -11.29
CA GLY A 548 8.98 12.68 -9.88
C GLY A 548 9.75 11.76 -8.93
N ALA A 549 10.48 10.75 -9.45
CA ALA A 549 11.31 9.84 -8.65
C ALA A 549 12.35 10.57 -7.78
N GLU A 550 12.83 11.74 -8.24
CA GLU A 550 13.79 12.57 -7.51
C GLU A 550 13.29 13.00 -6.13
N VAL A 551 11.97 13.09 -5.93
CA VAL A 551 11.37 13.39 -4.61
C VAL A 551 11.77 12.33 -3.59
N LEU A 552 11.67 11.05 -3.97
CA LEU A 552 12.02 9.96 -3.08
C LEU A 552 13.54 9.89 -2.83
N THR A 553 14.35 10.06 -3.89
CA THR A 553 15.82 10.13 -3.77
C THR A 553 16.26 11.24 -2.81
N ASN A 554 15.63 12.40 -2.89
CA ASN A 554 15.94 13.54 -2.03
C ASN A 554 15.41 13.39 -0.59
N SER A 555 14.55 12.41 -0.34
CA SER A 555 13.96 12.13 0.98
C SER A 555 14.79 11.14 1.82
N VAL A 556 15.85 10.55 1.27
CA VAL A 556 16.73 9.64 2.02
C VAL A 556 17.33 10.35 3.23
N GLY A 557 17.14 9.77 4.41
CA GLY A 557 17.57 10.31 5.69
C GLY A 557 16.77 11.50 6.21
N LYS A 558 15.69 11.92 5.51
CA LYS A 558 14.87 13.05 5.93
C LYS A 558 13.82 12.61 6.96
N GLY A 559 13.49 13.54 7.86
CA GLY A 559 12.34 13.41 8.76
C GLY A 559 11.07 13.87 8.07
N PHE A 560 9.96 13.76 8.80
CA PHE A 560 8.63 14.12 8.34
C PHE A 560 7.77 14.59 9.52
N GLN A 561 6.60 15.17 9.24
CA GLN A 561 5.66 15.60 10.28
C GLN A 561 4.52 14.60 10.46
N LEU A 562 4.15 14.37 11.71
CA LEU A 562 2.95 13.63 12.09
C LEU A 562 2.21 14.37 13.19
N TYR A 563 0.92 14.65 12.98
CA TYR A 563 0.04 15.26 13.97
C TYR A 563 0.58 16.58 14.58
N GLY A 564 1.39 17.33 13.83
CA GLY A 564 2.01 18.59 14.26
C GLY A 564 3.40 18.46 14.89
N ASP A 565 3.90 17.24 15.08
CA ASP A 565 5.23 16.98 15.62
C ASP A 565 6.22 16.50 14.54
N ASP A 566 7.49 16.87 14.71
CA ASP A 566 8.58 16.42 13.84
C ASP A 566 9.07 15.02 14.25
N ILE A 567 9.10 14.11 13.27
CA ILE A 567 9.68 12.78 13.41
C ILE A 567 11.06 12.78 12.73
N PRO A 568 12.14 12.44 13.45
CA PRO A 568 13.47 12.43 12.87
C PRO A 568 13.61 11.33 11.81
N GLY A 569 14.33 11.65 10.74
CA GLY A 569 14.70 10.68 9.71
C GLY A 569 15.77 9.70 10.20
N ILE A 570 15.84 8.54 9.54
CA ILE A 570 16.89 7.55 9.77
C ILE A 570 17.87 7.59 8.61
N GLY A 571 19.15 7.82 8.91
CA GLY A 571 20.20 7.93 7.89
C GLY A 571 20.23 6.73 6.95
N GLY A 572 20.20 6.99 5.63
CA GLY A 572 20.19 5.97 4.59
C GLY A 572 18.83 5.33 4.29
N LEU A 573 17.79 5.65 5.05
CA LEU A 573 16.43 5.13 4.85
C LEU A 573 15.47 6.25 4.42
N VAL A 574 14.41 5.86 3.72
CA VAL A 574 13.18 6.64 3.60
C VAL A 574 12.12 6.06 4.55
N ASP A 575 10.98 6.72 4.69
CA ASP A 575 9.79 6.15 5.31
C ASP A 575 8.71 6.00 4.22
N GLN A 576 7.73 5.10 4.43
CA GLN A 576 6.57 4.95 3.53
C GLN A 576 5.81 6.28 3.29
N ILE A 577 5.85 7.23 4.23
CA ILE A 577 5.32 8.58 4.01
C ILE A 577 6.00 9.27 2.82
N HIS A 578 7.31 9.11 2.63
CA HIS A 578 8.02 9.69 1.49
C HIS A 578 7.56 9.08 0.16
N ILE A 579 7.11 7.82 0.16
CA ILE A 579 6.51 7.17 -1.01
C ILE A 579 5.16 7.84 -1.34
N TYR A 580 4.30 8.09 -0.36
CA TYR A 580 3.08 8.88 -0.55
C TYR A 580 3.39 10.28 -1.08
N GLN A 581 4.34 10.99 -0.46
CA GLN A 581 4.71 12.35 -0.89
C GLN A 581 5.22 12.38 -2.34
N THR A 582 5.96 11.35 -2.75
CA THR A 582 6.44 11.19 -4.13
C THR A 582 5.27 11.02 -5.09
N GLN A 583 4.30 10.15 -4.79
CA GLN A 583 3.09 9.97 -5.60
C GLN A 583 2.28 11.27 -5.69
N ARG A 584 2.06 11.93 -4.54
CA ARG A 584 1.30 13.19 -4.47
C ARG A 584 1.94 14.29 -5.31
N LYS A 585 3.26 14.44 -5.22
CA LYS A 585 4.00 15.42 -6.02
C LYS A 585 3.93 15.12 -7.51
N ALA A 586 3.95 13.84 -7.90
CA ALA A 586 3.84 13.41 -9.29
C ALA A 586 2.45 13.64 -9.90
N ILE A 587 1.37 13.40 -9.13
CA ILE A 587 0.00 13.72 -9.55
C ILE A 587 -0.18 15.23 -9.73
N GLY A 588 0.46 16.01 -8.87
CA GLY A 588 0.44 17.48 -8.88
C GLY A 588 -0.38 18.06 -7.73
N ASN A 589 -0.21 19.36 -7.51
CA ASN A 589 -1.12 20.13 -6.67
C ASN A 589 -2.28 20.58 -7.56
N ARG A 590 -3.50 20.61 -7.02
CA ARG A 590 -4.63 21.24 -7.70
C ARG A 590 -4.26 22.70 -7.95
N GLU A 591 -4.26 23.14 -9.21
CA GLU A 591 -4.37 24.58 -9.46
C GLU A 591 -5.72 24.97 -8.85
N LEU A 592 -5.69 25.78 -7.79
CA LEU A 592 -6.86 26.35 -7.14
C LEU A 592 -7.54 27.32 -8.11
N GLY A 593 -8.16 26.79 -9.15
CA GLY A 593 -9.13 27.47 -9.98
C GLY A 593 -10.50 27.34 -9.31
N GLU A 594 -10.98 28.46 -8.79
CA GLU A 594 -12.39 28.71 -8.41
C GLU A 594 -13.01 27.73 -7.40
N LEU A 595 -12.44 27.69 -6.19
CA LEU A 595 -13.23 27.44 -4.98
C LEU A 595 -13.05 28.67 -4.08
N GLY A 596 -14.16 29.32 -3.75
CA GLY A 596 -14.20 30.50 -2.90
C GLY A 596 -13.43 30.28 -1.60
N GLU A 597 -12.80 31.36 -1.14
CA GLU A 597 -11.98 31.49 0.06
C GLU A 597 -12.31 30.45 1.15
N LEU A 598 -11.40 29.48 1.34
CA LEU A 598 -11.27 28.80 2.63
C LEU A 598 -10.74 29.85 3.60
N GLY A 599 -11.65 30.37 4.43
CA GLY A 599 -11.34 31.37 5.43
C GLY A 599 -10.16 30.95 6.32
N GLU A 600 -9.32 31.91 6.63
CA GLU A 600 -8.30 31.78 7.66
C GLU A 600 -8.93 31.23 8.95
N LEU A 601 -8.28 30.22 9.54
CA LEU A 601 -8.58 29.76 10.89
C LEU A 601 -8.37 30.93 11.85
N GLY A 602 -9.46 31.60 12.22
CA GLY A 602 -9.45 32.63 13.25
C GLY A 602 -8.96 32.06 14.58
N GLU A 603 -8.16 32.86 15.29
CA GLU A 603 -7.72 32.57 16.64
C GLU A 603 -8.92 32.21 17.55
N LEU A 604 -8.77 31.15 18.34
CA LEU A 604 -9.73 30.75 19.37
C LEU A 604 -9.90 31.89 20.39
N GLY A 605 -11.00 32.63 20.26
CA GLY A 605 -11.44 33.58 21.28
C GLY A 605 -11.84 32.86 22.58
N GLU A 606 -11.50 33.48 23.71
CA GLU A 606 -11.82 32.99 25.06
C GLU A 606 -13.34 32.73 25.23
N LEU A 607 -13.66 31.60 25.86
CA LEU A 607 -15.02 31.20 26.23
C LEU A 607 -15.61 32.18 27.26
N GLY A 608 -16.51 33.05 26.81
CA GLY A 608 -17.42 33.83 27.66
C GLY A 608 -18.67 33.04 28.04
N GLU A 609 -19.20 33.35 29.23
CA GLU A 609 -20.29 32.64 29.92
C GLU A 609 -21.60 32.50 29.10
N LEU A 610 -22.24 31.34 29.24
CA LEU A 610 -23.55 30.99 28.67
C LEU A 610 -24.66 31.89 29.24
N GLY A 611 -25.25 32.73 28.39
CA GLY A 611 -26.50 33.43 28.64
C GLY A 611 -27.73 32.61 28.21
N GLU A 612 -28.83 32.81 28.91
CA GLU A 612 -30.09 32.03 28.87
C GLU A 612 -30.76 31.95 27.47
N LEU A 613 -31.33 30.77 27.19
CA LEU A 613 -32.17 30.49 26.01
C LEU A 613 -33.54 31.18 26.13
N GLY A 614 -33.85 32.07 25.18
CA GLY A 614 -35.20 32.63 24.98
C GLY A 614 -36.08 31.73 24.09
N GLU A 615 -37.39 31.77 24.34
CA GLU A 615 -38.42 30.93 23.72
C GLU A 615 -38.69 31.20 22.21
N LEU A 616 -39.29 30.18 21.59
CA LEU A 616 -39.62 29.93 20.19
C LEU A 616 -40.47 31.01 19.47
N GLY A 617 -40.22 31.18 18.17
CA GLY A 617 -41.12 31.84 17.21
C GLY A 617 -41.71 30.84 16.20
N GLU A 618 -43.00 31.01 15.91
CA GLU A 618 -43.84 30.13 15.08
C GLU A 618 -43.39 30.01 13.61
N LEU A 619 -43.50 28.80 13.05
CA LEU A 619 -43.33 28.50 11.61
C LEU A 619 -44.60 28.86 10.84
N GLY A 620 -44.48 29.79 9.87
CA GLY A 620 -45.53 30.14 8.92
C GLY A 620 -45.68 29.14 7.77
N GLU A 621 -46.91 29.00 7.28
CA GLU A 621 -47.40 27.99 6.34
C GLU A 621 -46.85 28.04 4.91
N LEU A 622 -46.95 26.86 4.26
CA LEU A 622 -46.71 26.52 2.86
C LEU A 622 -47.42 27.45 1.84
N GLY A 623 -46.74 27.72 0.72
CA GLY A 623 -47.34 28.23 -0.51
C GLY A 623 -46.93 27.37 -1.71
N GLU A 624 -47.92 26.73 -2.35
CA GLU A 624 -47.81 25.99 -3.60
C GLU A 624 -47.84 26.90 -4.85
N LEU A 625 -47.13 26.42 -5.89
CA LEU A 625 -47.40 26.45 -7.34
C LEU A 625 -47.27 27.75 -8.17
N GLY A 626 -46.55 27.61 -9.30
CA GLY A 626 -46.57 28.57 -10.40
C GLY A 626 -45.81 28.18 -11.68
N LYS A 627 -46.34 27.19 -12.42
CA LYS A 627 -46.10 26.82 -13.85
C LYS A 627 -44.83 26.09 -14.28
#